data_AF-A0A960Q8Q2-F1
#
_entry.id   AF-A0A960Q8Q2-F1
#
_cell.length_a   1.000
_cell.length_b   1.000
_cell.length_c   1.000
_cell.angle_alpha   90.00
_cell.angle_beta   90.00
_cell.angle_gamma   90.00
#
_symmetry.space_group_name_H-M   'P 1'
#
loop_
_entity.id
_entity.type
_entity.pdbx_description
1 polymer ?
#
loop_
_entity_poly.entity_id
_entity_poly.type
_entity_poly.pdbx_seq_one_letter_code
_entity_poly.pdbx_strand_id
1 'polypeptide(L)'
;MKRLHVMLRVRDLDDSVAFYRALFASEPTVLESGYAKWMLDDPRVNFSIGTRGAHEIGAGEAVVGEPGVEHLGIQAETPEELAELRQRIAATGAGAFDEGETTCCYHH
;
A
#
# COMPACT_ATOMS: atom_id res chain seq x y z
N MET A 1 -1.50 -13.30 11.09
CA MET A 1 -2.76 -12.49 11.12
C MET A 1 -2.72 -11.57 9.91
N LYS A 2 -3.85 -11.39 9.22
CA LYS A 2 -3.89 -10.57 7.99
C LYS A 2 -3.93 -9.08 8.32
N ARG A 3 -3.40 -8.23 7.45
CA ARG A 3 -3.25 -6.78 7.66
C ARG A 3 -3.97 -6.01 6.55
N LEU A 4 -4.73 -4.97 6.89
CA LEU A 4 -5.32 -4.12 5.88
C LEU A 4 -4.21 -3.36 5.15
N HIS A 5 -4.23 -3.38 3.81
CA HIS A 5 -3.34 -2.60 2.98
C HIS A 5 -4.09 -1.41 2.39
N VAL A 6 -3.55 -0.22 2.57
CA VAL A 6 -4.11 1.03 2.04
C VAL A 6 -3.01 1.78 1.32
N MET A 7 -3.25 2.16 0.06
CA MET A 7 -2.43 3.10 -0.67
C MET A 7 -3.27 4.33 -1.01
N LEU A 8 -2.82 5.50 -0.56
CA LEU A 8 -3.44 6.79 -0.91
C LEU A 8 -2.53 7.58 -1.85
N ARG A 9 -3.15 8.21 -2.83
CA ARG A 9 -2.52 9.29 -3.58
C ARG A 9 -2.69 10.59 -2.82
N VAL A 10 -1.60 11.31 -2.63
CA VAL A 10 -1.55 12.61 -1.94
C VAL A 10 -0.98 13.68 -2.88
N ARG A 11 -1.36 14.95 -2.68
CA ARG A 11 -0.81 16.06 -3.49
C ARG A 11 0.62 16.37 -3.11
N ASP A 12 0.87 16.41 -1.81
CA ASP A 12 2.14 16.79 -1.22
C ASP A 12 2.55 15.71 -0.21
N LEU A 13 3.74 15.14 -0.43
CA LEU A 13 4.22 14.06 0.41
C LEU A 13 4.64 14.58 1.79
N ASP A 14 5.33 15.71 1.85
CA ASP A 14 5.95 16.22 3.08
C ASP A 14 4.87 16.65 4.08
N ASP A 15 3.85 17.37 3.60
CA ASP A 15 2.68 17.76 4.40
C ASP A 15 1.93 16.52 4.92
N SER A 16 1.75 15.51 4.04
CA SER A 16 1.05 14.29 4.39
C SER A 16 1.84 13.43 5.39
N VAL A 17 3.16 13.32 5.21
CA VAL A 17 4.04 12.61 6.15
C VAL A 17 4.00 13.29 7.52
N ALA A 18 4.06 14.62 7.59
CA ALA A 18 3.92 15.35 8.85
C ALA A 18 2.58 15.05 9.54
N PHE A 19 1.48 15.06 8.79
CA PHE A 19 0.16 14.72 9.30
C PHE A 19 0.10 13.29 9.85
N TYR A 20 0.54 12.29 9.08
CA TYR A 20 0.42 10.89 9.49
C TYR A 20 1.41 10.49 10.60
N ARG A 21 2.59 11.13 10.68
CA ARG A 21 3.47 11.02 11.85
C ARG A 21 2.76 11.42 13.14
N ALA A 22 2.05 12.55 13.11
CA ALA A 22 1.29 13.03 14.25
C ALA A 22 0.09 12.12 14.56
N LEU A 23 -0.65 11.70 13.53
CA LEU A 23 -1.84 10.84 13.70
C LEU A 23 -1.49 9.46 14.26
N PHE A 24 -0.42 8.84 13.75
CA PHE A 24 -0.01 7.50 14.17
C PHE A 24 0.95 7.49 15.36
N ALA A 25 1.40 8.67 15.80
CA ALA A 25 2.47 8.83 16.78
C ALA A 25 3.70 7.95 16.46
N SER A 26 4.03 7.83 15.17
CA SER A 26 5.04 6.91 14.66
C SER A 26 5.69 7.42 13.38
N GLU A 27 6.98 7.14 13.23
CA GLU A 27 7.73 7.39 12.00
C GLU A 27 7.35 6.38 10.90
N PRO A 28 7.40 6.76 9.61
CA PRO A 28 7.24 5.81 8.54
C PRO A 28 8.37 4.76 8.58
N THR A 29 7.99 3.50 8.38
CA THR A 29 8.93 2.38 8.23
C THR A 29 9.74 2.45 6.92
N VAL A 30 9.20 3.10 5.90
CA VAL A 30 9.90 3.41 4.64
C VAL A 30 9.57 4.85 4.25
N LEU A 31 10.59 5.63 3.90
CA LEU A 31 10.45 7.00 3.41
C LEU A 31 11.39 7.20 2.22
N GLU A 32 10.82 7.46 1.06
CA GLU A 32 11.51 7.58 -0.22
C GLU A 32 10.98 8.79 -1.00
N SER A 33 11.69 9.18 -2.06
CA SER A 33 11.25 10.28 -2.92
C SER A 33 9.89 9.98 -3.57
N GLY A 34 8.83 10.61 -3.07
CA GLY A 34 7.46 10.45 -3.58
C GLY A 34 6.65 9.32 -2.92
N TYR A 35 7.17 8.66 -1.88
CA TYR A 35 6.52 7.52 -1.23
C TYR A 35 6.85 7.44 0.27
N ALA A 36 5.84 7.13 1.09
CA ALA A 36 6.03 6.80 2.50
C ALA A 36 5.11 5.66 2.93
N LYS A 37 5.57 4.83 3.87
CA LYS A 37 4.84 3.65 4.36
C LYS A 37 5.02 3.47 5.86
N TRP A 38 3.93 3.09 6.53
CA TRP A 38 3.88 2.67 7.92
C TRP A 38 3.40 1.23 8.04
N MET A 39 4.07 0.46 8.89
CA MET A 39 3.59 -0.85 9.37
C MET A 39 3.15 -0.69 10.82
N LEU A 40 1.85 -0.51 11.04
CA LEU A 40 1.28 -0.21 12.36
C LEU A 40 0.58 -1.43 12.94
N ASP A 41 0.82 -1.80 14.19
CA ASP A 41 0.12 -2.94 14.80
C ASP A 41 -1.24 -2.59 15.43
N ASP A 42 -1.43 -1.34 15.85
CA ASP A 42 -2.70 -0.81 16.35
C ASP A 42 -2.94 0.62 15.83
N PRO A 43 -3.86 0.83 14.87
CA PRO A 43 -4.61 -0.19 14.15
C PRO A 43 -3.71 -1.04 13.24
N ARG A 44 -4.11 -2.29 12.98
CA ARG A 44 -3.30 -3.24 12.21
C ARG A 44 -3.35 -2.97 10.70
N VAL A 45 -2.52 -2.03 10.23
CA VAL A 45 -2.52 -1.55 8.84
C VAL A 45 -1.11 -1.48 8.25
N ASN A 46 -0.99 -1.82 6.97
CA ASN A 46 0.10 -1.42 6.08
C ASN A 46 -0.43 -0.20 5.33
N PHE A 47 0.00 0.98 5.76
CA PHE A 47 -0.51 2.25 5.28
C PHE A 47 0.56 2.93 4.43
N SER A 48 0.24 3.21 3.17
CA SER A 48 1.15 3.83 2.22
C SER A 48 0.53 5.09 1.63
N ILE A 49 1.37 6.09 1.38
CA ILE A 49 1.01 7.30 0.64
C ILE A 49 2.04 7.57 -0.44
N GLY A 50 1.61 8.15 -1.56
CA GLY A 50 2.51 8.58 -2.62
C GLY A 50 1.94 9.71 -3.45
N THR A 51 2.82 10.50 -4.07
CA THR A 51 2.44 11.57 -5.01
C THR A 51 2.27 11.05 -6.45
N ARG A 52 2.78 9.84 -6.71
CA ARG A 52 2.67 9.10 -7.95
C ARG A 52 1.93 7.80 -7.71
N GLY A 53 1.40 7.21 -8.77
CA GLY A 53 0.78 5.91 -8.64
C GLY A 53 1.79 4.84 -8.30
N ALA A 54 1.39 3.81 -7.56
CA ALA A 54 2.24 2.68 -7.22
C ALA A 54 2.87 2.02 -8.46
N HIS A 55 2.20 2.07 -9.62
CA HIS A 55 2.69 1.57 -10.91
C HIS A 55 3.54 2.58 -11.72
N GLU A 56 3.61 3.84 -11.28
CA GLU A 56 4.29 4.95 -11.96
C GLU A 56 5.60 5.35 -11.27
N ILE A 57 5.92 4.70 -10.14
CA ILE A 57 7.15 4.93 -9.39
C ILE A 57 8.35 4.48 -10.25
N GLY A 58 9.13 5.45 -10.72
CA GLY A 58 10.32 5.22 -11.56
C GLY A 58 10.17 5.63 -13.03
N ALA A 59 8.98 6.06 -13.47
CA ALA A 59 8.73 6.52 -14.84
C ALA A 59 8.66 8.05 -14.93
N GLY A 60 9.72 8.70 -15.44
CA GLY A 60 9.68 10.05 -16.02
C GLY A 60 9.13 11.20 -15.15
N GLU A 61 8.75 12.28 -15.83
CA GLU A 61 8.20 13.51 -15.22
C GLU A 61 6.86 13.21 -14.52
N ALA A 62 6.67 13.70 -13.29
CA ALA A 62 5.50 13.38 -12.49
C ALA A 62 4.23 14.02 -13.05
N VAL A 63 3.24 13.21 -13.43
CA VAL A 63 1.86 13.68 -13.56
C VAL A 63 1.21 13.53 -12.18
N VAL A 64 0.88 14.66 -11.54
CA VAL A 64 0.15 14.66 -10.27
C VAL A 64 -1.27 14.18 -10.55
N GLY A 65 -1.57 12.94 -10.17
CA GLY A 65 -2.94 12.41 -10.20
C GLY A 65 -3.81 13.01 -9.09
N GLU A 66 -5.13 12.95 -9.24
CA GLU A 66 -6.06 13.43 -8.23
C GLU A 66 -5.89 12.66 -6.89
N PRO A 67 -5.89 13.33 -5.74
CA PRO A 67 -5.78 12.67 -4.44
C PRO A 67 -6.97 11.76 -4.16
N GLY A 68 -6.70 10.64 -3.51
CA GLY A 68 -7.74 9.68 -3.17
C GLY A 68 -7.20 8.30 -2.85
N VAL A 69 -8.12 7.36 -2.66
CA VAL A 69 -7.75 5.94 -2.55
C VAL A 69 -7.23 5.48 -3.89
N GLU A 70 -5.97 5.06 -3.93
CA GLU A 70 -5.40 4.48 -5.14
C GLU A 70 -5.76 2.99 -5.23
N HIS A 71 -5.43 2.22 -4.19
CA HIS A 71 -5.87 0.82 -4.08
C HIS A 71 -5.95 0.37 -2.63
N LEU A 72 -6.68 -0.73 -2.44
CA LEU A 72 -6.87 -1.41 -1.16
C LEU A 72 -6.45 -2.87 -1.31
N GLY A 73 -6.05 -3.49 -0.21
CA GLY A 73 -5.70 -4.91 -0.22
C GLY A 73 -5.74 -5.55 1.16
N ILE A 74 -5.49 -6.85 1.17
CA ILE A 74 -5.28 -7.63 2.39
C ILE A 74 -3.89 -8.25 2.27
N GLN A 75 -2.97 -7.81 3.12
CA GLN A 75 -1.65 -8.42 3.22
C GLN A 75 -1.73 -9.70 4.05
N ALA A 76 -1.34 -10.81 3.43
CA ALA A 76 -1.06 -12.09 4.09
C ALA A 76 0.40 -12.12 4.58
N GLU A 77 0.66 -12.83 5.67
CA GLU A 77 2.02 -13.00 6.22
C GLU A 77 2.70 -14.25 5.71
N THR A 78 1.91 -15.24 5.28
CA THR A 78 2.42 -16.53 4.80
C THR A 78 1.78 -16.94 3.48
N PRO A 79 2.45 -17.80 2.69
CA PRO A 79 1.87 -18.36 1.47
C PRO A 79 0.54 -19.09 1.71
N GLU A 80 0.38 -19.74 2.87
CA GLU A 80 -0.85 -20.44 3.24
C GLU A 80 -2.00 -19.46 3.48
N GLU A 81 -1.75 -18.35 4.18
CA GLU A 81 -2.75 -17.29 4.36
C GLU A 81 -3.14 -16.65 3.01
N LEU A 82 -2.19 -16.51 2.08
CA LEU A 82 -2.46 -16.00 0.73
C LEU A 82 -3.28 -16.99 -0.10
N ALA A 83 -2.93 -18.27 -0.06
CA ALA A 83 -3.67 -19.34 -0.74
C ALA A 83 -5.11 -19.42 -0.24
N GLU A 84 -5.33 -19.28 1.08
CA GLU A 84 -6.65 -19.21 1.68
C GLU A 84 -7.47 -18.02 1.14
N LEU A 85 -6.87 -16.84 1.03
CA LEU A 85 -7.54 -15.65 0.45
C LEU A 85 -7.92 -15.87 -1.01
N ARG A 86 -7.01 -16.43 -1.81
CA ARG A 86 -7.28 -16.77 -3.23
C ARG A 86 -8.44 -17.74 -3.36
N GLN A 87 -8.50 -18.79 -2.53
CA GLN A 87 -9.62 -19.73 -2.52
C GLN A 87 -10.94 -19.04 -2.17
N ARG A 88 -10.94 -18.16 -1.16
CA ARG A 88 -12.14 -17.39 -0.77
C ARG A 88 -12.62 -16.49 -1.90
N ILE A 89 -11.73 -15.78 -2.60
CA ILE A 89 -12.09 -14.95 -3.76
C ILE A 89 -12.67 -15.82 -4.88
N ALA A 90 -12.02 -16.94 -5.24
CA ALA A 90 -12.53 -17.85 -6.26
C ALA A 90 -13.95 -18.36 -5.93
N ALA A 91 -14.21 -18.65 -4.65
CA ALA A 91 -15.52 -19.10 -4.19
C ALA A 91 -16.63 -18.03 -4.31
N THR A 92 -16.29 -16.74 -4.46
CA THR A 92 -17.29 -15.67 -4.72
C THR A 92 -17.78 -15.65 -6.17
N GLY A 93 -17.09 -16.35 -7.08
CA GLY A 93 -17.32 -16.23 -8.52
C GLY A 93 -16.77 -14.92 -9.13
N ALA A 94 -16.11 -14.07 -8.34
CA ALA A 94 -15.41 -12.91 -8.87
C ALA A 94 -14.20 -13.32 -9.71
N GLY A 95 -13.94 -12.58 -10.79
CA GLY A 95 -12.68 -12.72 -11.53
C GLY A 95 -11.50 -12.29 -10.67
N ALA A 96 -10.46 -13.11 -10.62
CA ALA A 96 -9.19 -12.78 -10.00
C ALA A 96 -8.09 -12.86 -11.06
N PHE A 97 -7.21 -11.86 -11.07
CA PHE A 97 -5.97 -11.90 -11.84
C PHE A 97 -4.84 -12.28 -10.89
N ASP A 98 -4.11 -13.34 -11.20
CA ASP A 98 -2.94 -13.74 -10.42
C ASP A 98 -1.69 -13.12 -11.07
N GLU A 99 -1.07 -12.18 -10.37
CA GLU A 99 0.16 -11.53 -10.81
C GLU A 99 1.41 -12.39 -10.56
N GLY A 100 1.29 -13.54 -9.88
CA GLY A 100 2.40 -14.44 -9.58
C GLY A 100 3.37 -13.89 -8.53
N GLU A 101 4.66 -14.22 -8.65
CA GLU A 101 5.71 -13.61 -7.82
C GLU A 101 6.00 -12.19 -8.32
N THR A 102 5.59 -11.19 -7.54
CA THR A 102 5.87 -9.78 -7.82
C THR A 102 6.78 -9.22 -6.74
N THR A 103 7.77 -8.41 -7.15
CA THR A 103 8.53 -7.58 -6.21
C THR A 103 7.79 -6.26 -6.08
N CYS A 104 7.14 -6.02 -4.95
CA CYS A 104 6.65 -4.67 -4.65
C CYS A 104 7.87 -3.75 -4.51
N CYS A 105 7.83 -2.59 -5.15
CA CYS A 105 8.97 -1.66 -5.29
C CYS A 105 9.68 -1.29 -3.97
N TYR A 106 9.05 -1.56 -2.82
CA TYR A 106 9.56 -1.27 -1.47
C TYR A 106 9.29 -2.41 -0.46
N HIS A 107 9.43 -3.68 -0.87
CA HIS A 107 9.21 -4.85 -0.01
C HIS A 107 10.39 -5.19 0.94
N HIS A 108 11.37 -4.32 1.11
CA HIS A 108 12.52 -4.61 1.99
C HIS A 108 12.17 -4.51 3.48
#